data_AF-A0A662KMB0-F1
#
_entry.id   AF-A0A662KMB0-F1
#
_cell.length_a   1.000
_cell.length_b   1.000
_cell.length_c   1.000
_cell.angle_alpha   90.00
_cell.angle_beta   90.00
_cell.angle_gamma   90.00
#
_symmetry.space_group_name_H-M   'P 1'
#
loop_
_entity.id
_entity.type
_entity.pdbx_description
1 polymer ?
#
loop_
_entity_poly.entity_id
_entity_poly.type
_entity_poly.pdbx_seq_one_letter_code
_entity_poly.pdbx_strand_id
1 'polypeptide(L)' 'MRYWMKTRLVRKKALEKIVCTNCGKTINKDEWYYREEGVDFHLHSLIARNYCEECYTKYGEEVLIKSQQSF' A
#
# COMPACT_ATOMS: atom_id res chain seq x y z
N MET A 1 22.85 7.18 -12.40
CA MET A 1 21.98 7.55 -11.25
C MET A 1 20.84 6.53 -11.19
N ARG A 2 20.74 5.72 -10.14
CA ARG A 2 19.55 4.89 -9.92
C ARG A 2 18.42 5.82 -9.46
N TYR A 3 17.47 6.12 -10.35
CA TYR A 3 16.21 6.73 -9.94
C TYR A 3 15.48 5.70 -9.08
N TRP A 4 15.61 5.81 -7.76
CA TRP A 4 14.77 5.06 -6.85
C TRP A 4 13.37 5.63 -7.00
N MET A 5 12.49 4.88 -7.66
CA MET A 5 11.07 5.20 -7.75
C MET A 5 10.53 5.31 -6.32
N LYS A 6 10.22 6.53 -5.88
CA LYS A 6 9.70 6.79 -4.54
C LYS A 6 8.20 6.55 -4.53
N THR A 7 7.74 5.68 -3.65
CA THR A 7 6.33 5.47 -3.35
C THR A 7 6.00 5.93 -1.93
N ARG A 8 4.72 6.15 -1.67
CA ARG A 8 4.16 6.49 -0.35
C ARG A 8 2.83 5.77 -0.13
N LEU A 9 2.37 5.70 1.11
CA LEU A 9 1.09 5.12 1.47
C LEU A 9 0.05 6.22 1.71
N VAL A 10 -0.99 6.23 0.87
CA VAL A 10 -2.08 7.20 0.96
C VAL A 10 -3.31 6.54 1.58
N ARG A 11 -3.82 7.13 2.66
CA ARG A 11 -5.04 6.65 3.32
C ARG A 11 -6.25 6.87 2.40
N LYS A 12 -7.06 5.83 2.19
CA LYS A 12 -8.23 5.81 1.33
C LYS A 12 -9.37 5.02 1.95
N LYS A 13 -10.59 5.30 1.51
CA LYS A 13 -11.78 4.51 1.83
C LYS A 13 -12.02 3.49 0.72
N ALA A 14 -12.27 2.24 1.08
CA ALA A 14 -12.48 1.15 0.14
C ALA A 14 -13.83 1.30 -0.57
N LEU A 15 -13.81 1.35 -1.91
CA LEU A 15 -15.04 1.39 -2.72
C LEU A 15 -15.60 -0.01 -2.98
N GLU A 16 -14.75 -1.02 -2.86
CA GLU A 16 -15.02 -2.44 -3.06
C GLU A 16 -14.17 -3.28 -2.10
N LYS A 17 -14.40 -4.59 -2.09
CA LYS A 17 -13.62 -5.53 -1.28
C LYS A 17 -12.20 -5.63 -1.83
N ILE A 18 -11.21 -5.31 -1.00
CA ILE A 18 -9.78 -5.43 -1.34
C ILE A 18 -9.05 -6.31 -0.32
N VAL A 19 -7.84 -6.74 -0.64
CA VAL A 19 -7.03 -7.61 0.22
C VAL A 19 -5.76 -6.87 0.64
N CYS A 20 -5.44 -6.92 1.93
CA CYS A 20 -4.18 -6.41 2.45
C CYS A 20 -3.01 -7.24 1.90
N THR A 21 -2.07 -6.59 1.23
CA THR A 21 -0.88 -7.22 0.64
C THR A 21 0.04 -7.83 1.70
N ASN A 22 0.09 -7.25 2.90
CA ASN A 22 0.99 -7.72 3.97
C ASN A 22 0.44 -8.94 4.74
N CYS A 23 -0.83 -8.90 5.15
CA CYS A 23 -1.39 -9.94 6.04
C CYS A 23 -2.51 -10.78 5.40
N GLY A 24 -2.92 -10.50 4.16
CA GLY A 24 -4.02 -11.20 3.49
C GLY A 24 -5.42 -10.89 4.04
N LYS A 25 -5.54 -10.00 5.05
CA LYS A 25 -6.84 -9.61 5.61
C LYS A 25 -7.70 -8.95 4.53
N THR A 26 -8.97 -9.34 4.47
CA THR A 26 -9.99 -8.64 3.70
C THR A 26 -10.28 -7.27 4.30
N ILE A 27 -10.28 -6.25 3.45
CA ILE A 27 -10.78 -4.91 3.72
C ILE A 27 -12.09 -4.77 2.94
N ASN A 28 -13.19 -4.61 3.64
CA ASN A 28 -14.52 -4.50 3.09
C ASN A 28 -14.77 -3.10 2.53
N LYS A 29 -15.84 -2.99 1.74
CA LYS A 29 -16.35 -1.69 1.29
C LYS A 29 -16.57 -0.77 2.50
N ASP A 30 -16.26 0.50 2.32
CA ASP A 30 -16.33 1.57 3.32
C ASP A 30 -15.30 1.47 4.46
N GLU A 31 -14.45 0.46 4.51
CA GLU A 31 -13.32 0.43 5.46
C GLU A 31 -12.15 1.30 5.00
N TRP A 32 -11.38 1.82 5.96
CA TRP A 32 -10.16 2.57 5.69
C TRP A 32 -8.99 1.64 5.42
N TYR A 33 -8.12 2.06 4.50
CA TYR A 33 -6.90 1.36 4.16
C TYR A 33 -5.85 2.34 3.62
N TYR A 34 -4.66 1.83 3.34
CA TYR A 34 -3.54 2.58 2.80
C TYR A 34 -3.13 2.01 1.46
N ARG A 35 -3.16 2.83 0.41
CA ARG A 35 -2.76 2.44 -0.95
C ARG A 35 -1.39 2.99 -1.29
N GLU A 36 -0.56 2.16 -1.91
CA GLU A 36 0.71 2.60 -2.46
C GLU A 36 0.50 3.47 -3.70
N GLU A 37 1.15 4.64 -3.74
CA GLU A 37 1.16 5.56 -4.87
C GLU A 37 2.58 6.04 -5.16
N GLY A 38 2.89 6.26 -6.44
CA GLY A 38 4.14 6.92 -6.84
C GLY A 38 4.11 8.41 -6.48
N VAL A 39 5.23 8.94 -6.00
CA VAL A 39 5.36 10.37 -5.64
C VAL A 39 5.53 11.23 -6.90
N ASP A 40 6.44 10.81 -7.79
CA ASP A 40 6.82 11.56 -8.99
C ASP A 40 6.42 10.83 -10.30
N PHE A 41 5.62 9.77 -10.19
CA PHE A 41 5.23 8.94 -11.32
C PHE A 41 3.87 8.28 -11.07
N HIS A 42 3.21 7.88 -12.15
CA HIS A 42 1.99 7.08 -12.05
C HIS A 42 2.32 5.62 -11.75
N LEU A 43 1.91 5.14 -10.58
CA LEU A 43 1.99 3.72 -10.25
C LEU A 43 0.73 3.00 -10.76
N HIS A 44 0.91 2.11 -11.73
CA HIS A 44 -0.21 1.34 -12.28
C HIS A 44 -0.95 0.57 -11.18
N SER A 45 -2.29 0.58 -11.28
CA SER A 45 -3.19 0.00 -10.29
C SER A 45 -2.92 -1.48 -9.99
N LEU A 46 -2.43 -2.24 -10.98
CA LEU A 46 -2.08 -3.66 -10.85
C LEU A 46 -0.86 -3.92 -9.95
N ILE A 47 0.00 -2.92 -9.78
CA ILE A 47 1.22 -3.01 -8.95
C ILE A 47 1.03 -2.28 -7.62
N ALA A 48 0.06 -1.34 -7.55
CA ALA A 48 -0.27 -0.61 -6.34
C ALA A 48 -0.78 -1.54 -5.23
N ARG A 49 0.01 -1.65 -4.15
CA ARG A 49 -0.29 -2.48 -2.99
C ARG A 49 -1.28 -1.79 -2.06
N ASN A 50 -2.00 -2.60 -1.28
CA ASN A 50 -3.01 -2.12 -0.33
C ASN A 50 -2.72 -2.68 1.06
N TYR A 51 -2.80 -1.86 2.10
CA TYR A 51 -2.51 -2.26 3.47
C TYR A 51 -3.66 -1.87 4.39
N CYS A 52 -4.09 -2.80 5.26
CA CYS A 52 -5.12 -2.48 6.26
C CYS A 52 -4.58 -1.52 7.33
N GLU A 53 -5.47 -0.83 8.04
CA GLU A 53 -5.08 0.07 9.14
C GLU A 53 -4.22 -0.64 10.19
N GLU A 54 -4.54 -1.87 10.56
CA GLU A 54 -3.77 -2.64 11.55
C GLU A 54 -2.31 -2.85 11.13
N CYS A 55 -2.05 -3.19 9.86
CA CYS A 55 -0.69 -3.34 9.36
C CYS A 55 0.04 -2.01 9.33
N TYR A 56 -0.63 -0.95 8.89
CA TYR A 56 -0.05 0.38 8.84
C TYR A 56 0.31 0.88 10.25
N THR A 57 -0.58 0.75 11.22
CA THR A 57 -0.33 1.15 12.61
C THR A 57 0.80 0.34 13.25
N LYS A 58 0.89 -0.97 12.94
CA LYS A 58 1.90 -1.84 13.54
C LYS A 58 3.31 -1.65 12.96
N TYR A 59 3.42 -1.45 11.65
CA TYR A 59 4.72 -1.47 10.96
C TYR A 59 5.15 -0.10 10.42
N GLY A 60 4.20 0.81 10.17
CA GLY A 60 4.45 2.08 9.52
C GLY A 60 4.76 1.95 8.03
N GLU A 61 4.81 3.11 7.37
CA GLU A 61 5.01 3.20 5.91
C GLU A 61 6.33 2.56 5.45
N GLU A 62 7.45 2.91 6.09
CA GLU A 62 8.77 2.48 5.62
C GLU A 62 8.94 0.96 5.61
N VAL A 63 8.46 0.26 6.64
CA VAL A 63 8.59 -1.20 6.76
C VAL A 63 7.74 -1.88 5.71
N LEU A 64 6.51 -1.40 5.50
CA LEU A 64 5.59 -1.96 4.50
C LEU A 64 6.13 -1.79 3.08
N ILE A 65 6.75 -0.65 2.76
CA ILE A 65 7.36 -0.41 1.44
C ILE A 65 8.65 -1.24 1.26
N LYS A 66 9.52 -1.32 2.28
CA LYS A 66 10.83 -2.02 2.19
C LYS A 66 10.70 -3.55 2.15
N SER A 67 9.73 -4.13 2.86
CA SER A 67 9.55 -5.59 2.98
C SER A 67 9.26 -6.32 1.65
N GLN A 68 9.07 -5.58 0.56
CA GLN A 68 8.63 -6.09 -0.73
C GLN A 68 9.51 -5.61 -1.91
N GLN A 69 10.72 -5.10 -1.61
CA GLN A 69 11.77 -4.77 -2.61
C GLN A 69 12.82 -5.88 -2.78
N SER A 70 12.66 -7.02 -2.10
CA SER A 70 13.47 -8.22 -2.33
C SER A 70 12.98 -8.96 -3.56
N PHE A 71 13.48 -8.57 -4.74
CA PHE A 71 13.56 -9.42 -5.92
C PHE A 71 15.01 -9.89 -6.08
#